data_AF-A0A2H9MHQ9-F1
#
_entry.id   AF-A0A2H9MHQ9-F1
#
_cell.length_a   1.000
_cell.length_b   1.000
_cell.length_c   1.000
_cell.angle_alpha   90.00
_cell.angle_beta   90.00
_cell.angle_gamma   90.00
#
_symmetry.space_group_name_H-M   'P 1'
#
loop_
_entity.id
_entity.type
_entity.pdbx_description
1 polymer ?
#
loop_
_entity_poly.entity_id
_entity_poly.type
_entity_poly.pdbx_seq_one_letter_code
_entity_poly.pdbx_strand_id
1 'polypeptide(L)' 'MEEAFLWSRESGKVRCELCAWRCLISDGDAGYCGVRVNKKGVLYSK' A
#
# COMPACT_ATOMS: atom_id res chain seq x y z
N MET A 1 7.98 10.30 5.38
CA MET A 1 7.04 9.29 4.88
C MET A 1 7.05 9.45 3.38
N GLU A 2 7.85 8.61 2.71
CA GLU A 2 8.12 8.72 1.28
C GLU A 2 7.09 7.91 0.50
N GLU A 3 6.75 8.37 -0.70
CA GLU A 3 5.89 7.63 -1.61
C GLU A 3 6.63 6.37 -2.06
N ALA A 4 6.01 5.21 -1.91
CA ALA A 4 6.66 3.97 -2.26
C ALA A 4 6.65 3.78 -3.78
N PHE A 5 7.72 3.26 -4.39
CA PHE A 5 7.84 3.17 -5.85
C PHE A 5 7.21 1.91 -6.48
N LEU A 6 6.91 0.87 -5.68
CA LEU A 6 6.50 -0.46 -6.16
C LEU A 6 5.11 -0.82 -5.64
N TRP A 7 4.10 -0.11 -6.15
CA TRP A 7 2.70 -0.42 -5.92
C TRP A 7 1.83 -0.05 -7.12
N SER A 8 0.73 -0.78 -7.25
CA SER A 8 -0.27 -0.59 -8.30
C SER A 8 -1.60 -0.21 -7.68
N ARG A 9 -2.40 0.65 -8.33
CA ARG A 9 -3.77 0.95 -7.89
C ARG A 9 -4.76 0.04 -8.61
N GLU A 10 -5.56 -0.69 -7.85
CA GLU A 10 -6.65 -1.54 -8.39
C GLU A 10 -7.97 -1.13 -7.75
N SER A 11 -8.91 -0.60 -8.55
CA SER A 11 -10.30 -0.36 -8.14
C SER A 11 -10.46 0.38 -6.79
N GLY A 12 -9.64 1.41 -6.56
CA GLY A 12 -9.67 2.20 -5.31
C GLY A 12 -8.84 1.63 -4.16
N LYS A 13 -8.23 0.46 -4.34
CA LYS A 13 -7.27 -0.15 -3.42
C LYS A 13 -5.86 -0.04 -3.96
N VAL A 14 -4.89 -0.29 -3.09
CA VAL A 14 -3.48 -0.26 -3.44
C VAL A 14 -2.86 -1.64 -3.26
N ARG A 15 -2.34 -2.20 -4.35
CA ARG A 15 -1.53 -3.41 -4.38
C ARG A 15 -0.08 -3.05 -4.07
N CYS A 16 0.37 -3.32 -2.85
CA CYS A 16 1.76 -3.17 -2.47
C CYS A 16 2.57 -4.34 -3.01
N GLU A 17 3.60 -4.11 -3.82
CA GLU A 17 4.45 -5.18 -4.41
C GLU A 17 5.88 -5.20 -3.85
N LEU A 18 6.13 -4.37 -2.84
CA LEU A 18 7.45 -4.22 -2.19
C LEU A 18 7.84 -5.40 -1.27
N CYS A 19 6.94 -6.35 -1.01
CA CYS A 19 7.24 -7.55 -0.23
C CYS A 19 6.54 -8.76 -0.84
N ALA A 20 7.00 -9.96 -0.47
CA ALA A 20 6.49 -11.21 -0.98
C ALA A 20 4.96 -11.41 -0.79
N TRP A 21 4.39 -10.78 0.24
CA TRP A 21 2.95 -10.84 0.54
C TRP A 21 2.06 -10.20 -0.52
N ARG A 22 2.61 -9.23 -1.28
CA ARG A 22 1.90 -8.49 -2.31
C ARG A 22 0.51 -8.01 -1.85
N CYS A 23 0.44 -7.33 -0.71
CA CYS A 23 -0.83 -7.02 -0.03
C CYS A 23 -1.74 -6.14 -0.90
N LEU A 24 -3.05 -6.40 -0.91
CA LEU A 24 -4.05 -5.48 -1.44
C LEU A 24 -4.66 -4.69 -0.27
N ILE A 25 -4.36 -3.40 -0.20
CA ILE A 25 -4.65 -2.53 0.93
C ILE A 25 -5.79 -1.58 0.57
N SER A 26 -6.91 -1.65 1.31
CA SER A 26 -8.03 -0.74 1.13
C SER A 26 -7.70 0.67 1.64
N ASP A 27 -8.49 1.67 1.24
CA ASP A 27 -8.28 3.03 1.70
C ASP A 27 -8.36 3.13 3.24
N GLY A 28 -7.34 3.69 3.87
CA GLY A 28 -7.24 3.83 5.33
C GLY A 28 -6.67 2.60 6.05
N ASP A 29 -6.48 1.48 5.35
CA ASP A 29 -5.91 0.26 5.92
C ASP A 29 -4.39 0.21 5.82
N ALA A 30 -3.79 -0.65 6.65
CA ALA A 30 -2.38 -1.03 6.56
C ALA A 30 -2.24 -2.40 5.91
N GLY A 31 -1.15 -2.61 5.17
CA GLY A 31 -0.77 -3.94 4.69
C GLY A 31 -0.34 -4.85 5.84
N TYR A 32 -0.19 -6.14 5.56
CA TYR A 32 0.24 -7.15 6.54
C TYR A 32 1.50 -6.76 7.33
N CYS A 33 2.43 -6.04 6.70
CA CYS A 33 3.66 -5.54 7.34
C CYS A 33 3.44 -4.48 8.43
N GLY A 34 2.26 -3.88 8.54
CA GLY A 34 1.95 -2.80 9.51
C GLY A 34 2.62 -1.45 9.24
N VAL A 35 3.64 -1.39 8.38
CA VAL A 35 4.43 -0.16 8.10
C VAL A 35 3.99 0.59 6.84
N ARG A 36 3.22 -0.06 5.95
CA ARG A 36 2.71 0.52 4.71
C ARG A 36 1.21 0.73 4.80
N VAL A 37 0.78 1.96 4.57
CA VAL A 37 -0.61 2.38 4.70
C VAL A 37 -1.08 2.98 3.39
N ASN A 38 -2.25 2.56 2.95
CA ASN A 38 -2.94 3.23 1.85
C ASN A 38 -3.69 4.45 2.41
N LYS A 39 -3.31 5.65 1.99
CA LYS A 39 -4.05 6.88 2.30
C LYS A 39 -4.55 7.50 1.00
N LYS A 40 -5.87 7.58 0.84
CA LYS A 40 -6.56 8.16 -0.33
C LYS A 40 -6.13 7.53 -1.66
N GLY A 41 -5.83 6.22 -1.65
CA GLY A 41 -5.37 5.50 -2.83
C GLY A 41 -3.88 5.67 -3.15
N VAL A 42 -3.07 6.16 -2.20
CA VAL A 42 -1.61 6.30 -2.32
C VAL A 42 -0.92 5.47 -1.24
N LEU A 43 0.08 4.67 -1.62
CA LEU A 43 0.87 3.91 -0.65
C LEU A 43 1.93 4.79 0.00
N TYR A 44 1.83 4.93 1.32
CA TYR A 44 2.86 5.56 2.12
C TYR A 44 3.63 4.51 2.89
N SER A 45 4.96 4.61 2.87
CA SER A 45 5.83 3.86 3.80
C SER A 45 6.26 4.78 4.92
N LYS A 46 6.02 4.36 6.16
CA LYS A 46 6.71 4.91 7.32
C LYS A 46 8.14 4.39 7.37
#